data_AF-A0A1T5M4R6-F1
#
_entry.id   AF-A0A1T5M4R6-F1
#
_cell.length_a   1.000
_cell.length_b   1.000
_cell.length_c   1.000
_cell.angle_alpha   90.00
_cell.angle_beta   90.00
_cell.angle_gamma   90.00
#
_symmetry.space_group_name_H-M   'P 1'
#
loop_
_entity.id
_entity.type
_entity.pdbx_description
1 polymer ?
#
loop_
_entity_poly.entity_id
_entity_poly.type
_entity_poly.pdbx_seq_one_letter_code
_entity_poly.pdbx_strand_id
1 'polypeptide(L)'
;MKNKKNFLLAVLVALAGCDNEVIKPDVTVESEQEITDIRSAARTASTGTFSVLTYNVAGLPEGISSSNPEANTPEMGLRIRDYDIVHVQEDFNYHAALYANDNHTYRTPTSGGVPFGDGLNTLSKFPYTDFQRVKWNNCNGTDCLTPKGFSFSRIRIDEGVYVDFYNAHPNAGTATADLAARRANISQLSQFITQNSSGNAVIVMGDMNCRYTRAEDNIRELITNNGLTDTWIQVVRNGDIPAMGSPALVCEFPNMTNACEVVDKIFYRDSKFIDFTPTYYQLDDPDFVTDDNQPLSDHYPLLTNFSWSLKSGFLQSDLFGGPHGTPFNDLAQLATNSIASKFILRGASRVDQVGVQLISGAILSHGGTGGTEKTLTLNAGEYVQAVKMCSGQKDGRTRIFYIELRTNQGRSISTGAQTSATITYTAPAGWRVTGFFGNSGDEVDKLGLIYTLN
;
A
#
# COMPACT_ATOMS: atom_id res chain seq x y z
N MET A 1 -52.13 1.54 13.87
CA MET A 1 -52.82 1.90 12.60
C MET A 1 -52.45 3.35 12.24
N LYS A 2 -51.82 3.53 11.06
CA LYS A 2 -51.64 4.81 10.29
C LYS A 2 -50.86 5.94 10.99
N ASN A 3 -49.82 6.58 10.45
CA ASN A 3 -49.37 6.77 9.07
C ASN A 3 -47.84 6.96 9.02
N LYS A 4 -47.16 6.24 8.10
CA LYS A 4 -45.81 6.57 7.62
C LYS A 4 -45.93 7.75 6.64
N LYS A 5 -45.17 8.83 6.86
CA LYS A 5 -44.92 9.85 5.84
C LYS A 5 -43.65 9.44 5.07
N ASN A 6 -43.82 9.09 3.80
CA ASN A 6 -42.73 9.00 2.84
C ASN A 6 -42.26 10.42 2.54
N PHE A 7 -41.01 10.74 2.87
CA PHE A 7 -40.34 11.92 2.33
C PHE A 7 -39.51 11.46 1.13
N LEU A 8 -39.99 11.81 -0.07
CA LEU A 8 -39.23 11.71 -1.31
C LEU A 8 -38.44 13.02 -1.42
N LEU A 9 -37.13 12.98 -1.21
CA LEU A 9 -36.27 14.16 -1.37
C LEU A 9 -35.89 14.29 -2.85
N ALA A 10 -36.51 15.22 -3.56
CA ALA A 10 -36.09 15.62 -4.89
C ALA A 10 -34.88 16.57 -4.76
N VAL A 11 -33.71 16.12 -5.21
CA VAL A 11 -32.50 16.95 -5.26
C VAL A 11 -32.51 17.74 -6.57
N LEU A 12 -32.57 19.07 -6.45
CA LEU A 12 -32.42 20.00 -7.57
C LEU A 12 -30.93 20.07 -7.94
N VAL A 13 -30.58 19.65 -9.16
CA VAL A 13 -29.21 19.75 -9.69
C VAL A 13 -28.99 21.14 -10.27
N ALA A 14 -28.15 21.94 -9.62
CA ALA A 14 -27.56 23.11 -10.24
C ALA A 14 -26.30 22.68 -10.98
N LEU A 15 -26.37 22.63 -12.31
CA LEU A 15 -25.22 22.41 -13.20
C LEU A 15 -24.37 23.68 -13.21
N ALA A 16 -23.31 23.70 -12.40
CA ALA A 16 -22.15 24.53 -12.66
C ALA A 16 -21.07 23.61 -13.24
N GLY A 17 -20.81 23.78 -14.54
CA GLY A 17 -19.78 23.02 -15.24
C GLY A 17 -18.39 23.39 -14.73
N CYS A 18 -17.64 22.38 -14.28
CA CYS A 18 -16.20 22.40 -14.23
C CYS A 18 -15.69 21.11 -14.85
N ASP A 19 -14.71 21.27 -15.74
CA ASP A 19 -14.14 20.25 -16.59
C ASP A 19 -13.58 19.07 -15.81
N ASN A 20 -13.92 17.86 -16.25
CA ASN A 20 -13.33 16.61 -15.78
C ASN A 20 -11.91 16.47 -16.34
N GLU A 21 -10.91 17.02 -15.65
CA GLU A 21 -9.54 16.51 -15.74
C GLU A 21 -9.31 15.51 -14.61
N VAL A 22 -9.02 14.26 -14.99
CA VAL A 22 -8.45 13.26 -14.09
C VAL A 22 -7.00 13.68 -13.80
N ILE A 23 -6.83 14.62 -12.88
CA ILE A 23 -5.52 14.98 -12.34
C ILE A 23 -5.14 13.88 -11.37
N LYS A 24 -4.23 12.99 -11.80
CA LYS A 24 -3.39 12.25 -10.85
C LYS A 24 -2.41 13.28 -10.31
N PRO A 25 -2.44 13.66 -9.03
CA PRO A 25 -1.40 14.54 -8.52
C PRO A 25 -0.09 13.77 -8.53
N ASP A 26 0.79 14.13 -9.46
CA ASP A 26 2.24 13.99 -9.27
C ASP A 26 2.54 14.79 -7.99
N VAL A 27 2.90 14.10 -6.91
CA VAL A 27 3.46 14.78 -5.75
C VAL A 27 4.75 15.43 -6.25
N THR A 28 4.73 16.75 -6.24
CA THR A 28 5.75 17.64 -6.76
C THR A 28 7.13 17.24 -6.26
N VAL A 29 8.00 16.89 -7.21
CA VAL A 29 9.45 16.87 -7.01
C VAL A 29 9.88 18.32 -6.86
N GLU A 30 10.49 18.65 -5.72
CA GLU A 30 11.13 19.94 -5.48
C GLU A 30 12.08 20.27 -6.65
N SER A 31 11.98 21.51 -7.14
CA SER A 31 12.86 22.23 -8.07
C SER A 31 13.94 21.42 -8.82
N GLU A 32 13.88 21.47 -10.15
CA GLU A 32 14.93 21.02 -11.08
C GLU A 32 16.29 21.66 -10.78
N GLN A 33 17.06 21.04 -9.88
CA GLN A 33 18.51 21.16 -9.83
C GLN A 33 19.11 19.91 -10.49
N GLU A 34 20.28 20.08 -11.09
CA GLU A 34 21.07 19.02 -11.71
C GLU A 34 21.60 18.06 -10.62
N ILE A 35 20.74 17.15 -10.14
CA ILE A 35 21.12 16.18 -9.11
C ILE A 35 21.81 14.99 -9.80
N THR A 36 23.14 14.99 -9.82
CA THR A 36 23.91 13.75 -9.99
C THR A 36 23.99 13.06 -8.63
N ASP A 37 22.96 12.28 -8.25
CA ASP A 37 22.97 11.54 -6.99
C ASP A 37 23.74 10.21 -7.18
N ILE A 38 24.93 10.13 -6.58
CA ILE A 38 25.68 8.89 -6.45
C ILE A 38 25.34 8.30 -5.09
N ARG A 39 24.33 7.42 -5.05
CA ARG A 39 23.99 6.69 -3.82
C ARG A 39 24.91 5.50 -3.64
N SER A 40 25.90 5.69 -2.78
CA SER A 40 26.61 4.60 -2.09
C SER A 40 25.65 4.03 -1.03
N ALA A 41 25.10 2.84 -1.26
CA ALA A 41 24.22 2.16 -0.31
C ALA A 41 25.01 1.67 0.93
N ALA A 42 25.43 2.58 1.79
CA ALA A 42 25.68 2.27 3.19
C ALA A 42 24.33 2.42 3.93
N ARG A 43 23.52 1.35 3.89
CA ARG A 43 22.20 1.32 4.54
C ARG A 43 22.31 1.64 6.02
N THR A 44 21.45 2.54 6.51
CA THR A 44 21.55 3.11 7.85
C THR A 44 20.91 2.22 8.91
N ALA A 45 19.87 1.43 8.59
CA ALA A 45 19.22 0.52 9.53
C ALA A 45 18.93 -0.88 8.96
N SER A 46 19.14 -1.91 9.77
CA SER A 46 18.75 -3.31 9.49
C SER A 46 17.52 -3.75 10.30
N THR A 47 17.05 -2.89 11.19
CA THR A 47 15.89 -3.09 12.06
C THR A 47 15.25 -1.74 12.33
N GLY A 48 13.96 -1.72 12.66
CA GLY A 48 13.28 -0.52 13.10
C GLY A 48 11.93 -0.83 13.72
N THR A 49 11.20 0.23 14.05
CA THR A 49 9.84 0.14 14.58
C THR A 49 8.97 1.19 13.91
N PHE A 50 7.69 0.91 13.77
CA PHE A 50 6.67 1.91 13.45
C PHE A 50 5.33 1.51 14.05
N SER A 51 4.50 2.51 14.31
CA SER A 51 3.13 2.37 14.78
C SER A 51 2.16 2.53 13.61
N VAL A 52 1.07 1.77 13.65
CA VAL A 52 -0.04 1.90 12.71
C VAL A 52 -1.36 2.06 13.44
N LEU A 53 -2.28 2.82 12.85
CA LEU A 53 -3.63 3.02 13.35
C LEU A 53 -4.63 2.95 12.20
N THR A 54 -5.73 2.22 12.40
CA THR A 54 -6.89 2.28 11.51
C THR A 54 -8.11 2.77 12.25
N TYR A 55 -8.87 3.66 11.62
CA TYR A 55 -10.00 4.29 12.28
C TYR A 55 -11.11 4.70 11.31
N ASN A 56 -12.30 4.11 11.48
CA ASN A 56 -13.51 4.66 10.90
C ASN A 56 -13.90 5.94 11.66
N VAL A 57 -13.82 7.10 10.99
CA VAL A 57 -13.99 8.43 11.62
C VAL A 57 -15.42 8.95 11.56
N ALA A 58 -16.37 8.15 11.04
CA ALA A 58 -17.79 8.50 10.94
C ALA A 58 -18.05 9.88 10.28
N GLY A 59 -17.26 10.25 9.28
CA GLY A 59 -17.21 11.59 8.69
C GLY A 59 -18.33 11.91 7.69
N LEU A 60 -19.48 11.25 7.78
CA LEU A 60 -20.72 11.65 7.09
C LEU A 60 -21.18 13.04 7.57
N PRO A 61 -22.00 13.80 6.80
CA PRO A 61 -22.52 15.09 7.25
C PRO A 61 -23.18 15.02 8.64
N GLU A 62 -22.97 16.05 9.46
CA GLU A 62 -23.59 16.18 10.79
C GLU A 62 -25.11 15.93 10.74
N GLY A 63 -25.62 15.19 11.73
CA GLY A 63 -27.03 14.76 11.78
C GLY A 63 -27.41 13.61 10.84
N ILE A 64 -26.53 13.21 9.91
CA ILE A 64 -26.61 11.93 9.18
C ILE A 64 -25.65 10.90 9.77
N SER A 65 -24.47 11.35 10.22
CA SER A 65 -23.51 10.53 10.95
C SER A 65 -24.12 9.91 12.20
N SER A 66 -23.63 8.72 12.56
CA SER A 66 -23.87 8.05 13.85
C SER A 66 -23.06 8.67 15.00
N SER A 67 -22.13 9.58 14.70
CA SER A 67 -21.32 10.36 15.64
C SER A 67 -21.60 11.87 15.48
N ASN A 68 -20.75 12.72 16.09
CA ASN A 68 -20.77 14.18 15.99
C ASN A 68 -19.50 14.69 15.27
N PRO A 69 -19.33 14.42 13.97
CA PRO A 69 -18.07 14.65 13.25
C PRO A 69 -17.64 16.12 13.18
N GLU A 70 -18.56 17.09 13.25
CA GLU A 70 -18.20 18.51 13.28
C GLU A 70 -17.34 18.86 14.51
N ALA A 71 -17.67 18.30 15.66
CA ALA A 71 -16.91 18.47 16.90
C ALA A 71 -15.75 17.48 17.01
N ASN A 72 -15.96 16.23 16.59
CA ASN A 72 -15.03 15.14 16.91
C ASN A 72 -13.87 15.01 15.90
N THR A 73 -14.09 15.27 14.61
CA THR A 73 -13.04 15.09 13.59
C THR A 73 -11.78 15.98 13.83
N PRO A 74 -11.90 17.25 14.26
CA PRO A 74 -10.73 18.04 14.67
C PRO A 74 -9.89 17.35 15.76
N GLU A 75 -10.54 16.84 16.81
CA GLU A 75 -9.89 16.14 17.92
C GLU A 75 -9.21 14.85 17.47
N MET A 76 -9.88 14.07 16.61
CA MET A 76 -9.25 12.90 15.98
C MET A 76 -7.98 13.28 15.22
N GLY A 77 -8.01 14.38 14.46
CA GLY A 77 -6.84 14.89 13.73
C GLY A 77 -5.67 15.19 14.66
N LEU A 78 -5.92 15.74 15.85
CA LEU A 78 -4.90 15.97 16.87
C LEU A 78 -4.32 14.65 17.41
N ARG A 79 -5.17 13.67 17.71
CA ARG A 79 -4.81 12.43 18.41
C ARG A 79 -4.09 11.44 17.50
N ILE A 80 -4.36 11.44 16.20
CA ILE A 80 -3.67 10.54 15.25
C ILE A 80 -2.21 10.94 14.97
N ARG A 81 -1.77 12.15 15.31
CA ARG A 81 -0.43 12.69 15.01
C ARG A 81 0.74 11.85 15.52
N ASP A 82 0.53 11.13 16.60
CA ASP A 82 1.60 10.39 17.28
C ASP A 82 1.91 9.07 16.58
N TYR A 83 1.00 8.55 15.77
CA TYR A 83 1.19 7.31 15.01
C TYR A 83 1.96 7.55 13.72
N ASP A 84 2.62 6.53 13.16
CA ASP A 84 3.49 6.73 11.99
C ASP A 84 2.76 6.56 10.67
N ILE A 85 1.78 5.66 10.61
CA ILE A 85 0.95 5.39 9.43
C ILE A 85 -0.50 5.20 9.88
N VAL A 86 -1.40 6.05 9.38
CA VAL A 86 -2.80 6.09 9.76
C VAL A 86 -3.69 5.87 8.55
N HIS A 87 -4.59 4.90 8.63
CA HIS A 87 -5.66 4.67 7.65
C HIS A 87 -7.00 5.10 8.24
N VAL A 88 -7.64 6.09 7.63
CA VAL A 88 -8.99 6.50 8.00
C VAL A 88 -10.03 5.99 6.99
N GLN A 89 -11.17 5.55 7.51
CA GLN A 89 -12.36 5.19 6.74
C GLN A 89 -13.49 6.15 7.08
N GLU A 90 -14.46 6.31 6.17
CA GLU A 90 -15.53 7.32 6.26
C GLU A 90 -15.04 8.77 6.40
N ASP A 91 -13.81 9.06 5.97
CA ASP A 91 -13.29 10.42 5.91
C ASP A 91 -13.87 11.16 4.69
N PHE A 92 -15.16 11.52 4.79
CA PHE A 92 -15.92 12.16 3.72
C PHE A 92 -15.93 13.69 3.86
N ASN A 93 -16.80 14.24 4.69
CA ASN A 93 -17.16 15.67 4.68
C ASN A 93 -16.30 16.54 5.60
N TYR A 94 -15.53 15.94 6.50
CA TYR A 94 -14.73 16.64 7.51
C TYR A 94 -13.21 16.49 7.30
N HIS A 95 -12.79 15.96 6.15
CA HIS A 95 -11.39 15.75 5.78
C HIS A 95 -10.50 16.98 5.97
N ALA A 96 -10.99 18.17 5.58
CA ALA A 96 -10.22 19.40 5.74
C ALA A 96 -9.93 19.71 7.22
N ALA A 97 -10.88 19.43 8.11
CA ALA A 97 -10.71 19.63 9.55
C ALA A 97 -9.77 18.58 10.16
N LEU A 98 -9.88 17.32 9.71
CA LEU A 98 -8.93 16.26 10.09
C LEU A 98 -7.50 16.67 9.72
N TYR A 99 -7.29 17.12 8.47
CA TYR A 99 -5.96 17.47 7.95
C TYR A 99 -5.41 18.76 8.52
N ALA A 100 -6.26 19.77 8.77
CA ALA A 100 -5.84 21.01 9.43
C ALA A 100 -5.29 20.74 10.84
N ASN A 101 -5.78 19.68 11.48
CA ASN A 101 -5.35 19.27 12.80
C ASN A 101 -4.36 18.10 12.79
N ASP A 102 -3.86 17.63 11.66
CA ASP A 102 -2.86 16.57 11.60
C ASP A 102 -1.44 17.14 11.37
N ASN A 103 -0.37 16.35 11.59
CA ASN A 103 1.02 16.73 11.31
C ASN A 103 1.83 15.74 10.42
N HIS A 104 1.21 14.68 9.88
CA HIS A 104 1.92 13.75 8.99
C HIS A 104 2.37 14.45 7.71
N THR A 105 3.62 14.25 7.32
CA THR A 105 4.22 14.86 6.12
C THR A 105 3.58 14.40 4.83
N TYR A 106 3.22 13.11 4.74
CA TYR A 106 2.72 12.50 3.52
C TYR A 106 1.27 12.11 3.70
N ARG A 107 0.39 12.72 2.90
CA ARG A 107 -1.06 12.52 3.00
C ARG A 107 -1.66 12.30 1.63
N THR A 108 -2.55 11.34 1.53
CA THR A 108 -3.27 11.10 0.27
C THR A 108 -4.24 12.23 -0.03
N PRO A 109 -4.42 12.61 -1.30
CA PRO A 109 -5.49 13.55 -1.66
C PRO A 109 -6.86 12.93 -1.37
N THR A 110 -7.79 13.74 -0.87
CA THR A 110 -9.20 13.34 -0.70
C THR A 110 -9.84 12.95 -2.03
N SER A 111 -10.74 11.97 -1.99
CA SER A 111 -11.64 11.61 -3.09
C SER A 111 -12.92 12.44 -3.12
N GLY A 112 -13.11 13.36 -2.16
CA GLY A 112 -14.30 14.21 -2.00
C GLY A 112 -15.23 13.72 -0.89
N GLY A 113 -16.29 14.49 -0.62
CA GLY A 113 -17.35 14.10 0.31
C GLY A 113 -18.36 13.14 -0.33
N VAL A 114 -19.33 12.67 0.45
CA VAL A 114 -20.46 11.91 -0.13
C VAL A 114 -21.27 12.79 -1.09
N PRO A 115 -21.79 12.25 -2.21
CA PRO A 115 -21.76 10.84 -2.64
C PRO A 115 -20.57 10.48 -3.56
N PHE A 116 -19.58 11.35 -3.70
CA PHE A 116 -18.53 11.21 -4.73
C PHE A 116 -17.25 10.55 -4.21
N GLY A 117 -16.94 10.71 -2.93
CA GLY A 117 -15.74 10.15 -2.31
C GLY A 117 -15.88 8.71 -1.85
N ASP A 118 -14.78 7.99 -1.82
CA ASP A 118 -14.68 6.64 -1.23
C ASP A 118 -14.52 6.67 0.30
N GLY A 119 -14.19 7.82 0.88
CA GLY A 119 -13.99 8.01 2.32
C GLY A 119 -12.72 7.38 2.87
N LEU A 120 -11.74 7.05 2.01
CA LEU A 120 -10.50 6.38 2.41
C LEU A 120 -9.33 7.35 2.30
N ASN A 121 -8.57 7.56 3.38
CA ASN A 121 -7.33 8.34 3.28
C ASN A 121 -6.21 7.71 4.12
N THR A 122 -4.98 7.95 3.68
CA THR A 122 -3.76 7.53 4.36
C THR A 122 -2.95 8.76 4.76
N LEU A 123 -2.54 8.81 6.02
CA LEU A 123 -1.61 9.80 6.56
C LEU A 123 -0.36 9.04 7.02
N SER A 124 0.83 9.54 6.70
CA SER A 124 2.08 8.82 6.92
C SER A 124 3.24 9.77 7.19
N LYS A 125 4.10 9.40 8.16
CA LYS A 125 5.40 10.07 8.39
C LYS A 125 6.43 9.63 7.35
N PHE A 126 6.17 8.53 6.65
CA PHE A 126 7.01 7.95 5.61
C PHE A 126 6.48 8.28 4.20
N PRO A 127 7.37 8.52 3.21
CA PRO A 127 6.94 8.77 1.84
C PRO A 127 6.27 7.54 1.23
N TYR A 128 5.19 7.77 0.48
CA TYR A 128 4.50 6.74 -0.27
C TYR A 128 4.62 6.96 -1.78
N THR A 129 4.39 5.89 -2.53
CA THR A 129 4.27 5.91 -3.98
C THR A 129 3.18 4.92 -4.42
N ASP A 130 2.92 4.83 -5.72
CA ASP A 130 1.96 3.88 -6.31
C ASP A 130 0.55 3.94 -5.71
N PHE A 131 0.10 5.14 -5.30
CA PHE A 131 -1.22 5.31 -4.72
C PHE A 131 -2.34 5.01 -5.74
N GLN A 132 -3.27 4.14 -5.37
CA GLN A 132 -4.43 3.77 -6.17
C GLN A 132 -5.69 3.68 -5.31
N ARG A 133 -6.83 4.03 -5.90
CA ARG A 133 -8.17 3.83 -5.32
C ARG A 133 -8.93 2.85 -6.20
N VAL A 134 -9.48 1.80 -5.60
CA VAL A 134 -10.18 0.72 -6.31
C VAL A 134 -11.58 0.59 -5.74
N LYS A 135 -12.57 0.95 -6.56
CA LYS A 135 -13.99 0.81 -6.22
C LYS A 135 -14.37 -0.67 -6.16
N TRP A 136 -15.26 -1.01 -5.22
CA TRP A 136 -15.87 -2.33 -5.17
C TRP A 136 -16.74 -2.61 -6.40
N ASN A 137 -16.59 -3.81 -6.96
CA ASN A 137 -17.43 -4.29 -8.07
C ASN A 137 -18.86 -4.62 -7.62
N ASN A 138 -19.04 -4.95 -6.35
CA ASN A 138 -20.31 -5.34 -5.75
C ASN A 138 -20.56 -4.50 -4.48
N CYS A 139 -21.79 -4.02 -4.34
CA CYS A 139 -22.27 -3.30 -3.17
C CYS A 139 -23.75 -3.63 -2.93
N ASN A 140 -24.28 -3.30 -1.76
CA ASN A 140 -25.70 -3.37 -1.43
C ASN A 140 -26.10 -2.21 -0.50
N GLY A 141 -27.35 -1.77 -0.57
CA GLY A 141 -27.89 -0.76 0.35
C GLY A 141 -27.26 0.63 0.16
N THR A 142 -27.07 1.36 1.26
CA THR A 142 -26.50 2.72 1.26
C THR A 142 -25.05 2.75 0.80
N ASP A 143 -24.31 1.65 0.94
CA ASP A 143 -22.92 1.51 0.48
C ASP A 143 -22.79 1.67 -1.04
N CYS A 144 -23.88 1.48 -1.81
CA CYS A 144 -23.91 1.76 -3.25
C CYS A 144 -24.05 3.24 -3.61
N LEU A 145 -24.37 4.11 -2.65
CA LEU A 145 -24.58 5.53 -2.89
C LEU A 145 -23.27 6.33 -2.96
N THR A 146 -22.14 5.71 -2.65
CA THR A 146 -20.80 6.31 -2.72
C THR A 146 -19.81 5.27 -3.24
N PRO A 147 -18.68 5.65 -3.88
CA PRO A 147 -17.77 4.67 -4.46
C PRO A 147 -16.87 3.99 -3.41
N LYS A 148 -17.45 3.29 -2.43
CA LYS A 148 -16.68 2.50 -1.44
C LYS A 148 -15.75 1.52 -2.14
N GLY A 149 -14.64 1.23 -1.51
CA GLY A 149 -13.54 0.50 -2.10
C GLY A 149 -12.43 0.18 -1.12
N PHE A 150 -11.24 0.08 -1.69
CA PHE A 150 -9.98 0.11 -0.95
C PHE A 150 -8.99 1.04 -1.67
N SER A 151 -8.03 1.57 -0.92
CA SER A 151 -6.85 2.20 -1.49
C SER A 151 -5.61 1.35 -1.27
N PHE A 152 -4.66 1.46 -2.18
CA PHE A 152 -3.35 0.82 -2.15
C PHE A 152 -2.28 1.92 -2.17
N SER A 153 -1.21 1.75 -1.39
CA SER A 153 0.01 2.56 -1.48
C SER A 153 1.24 1.73 -1.15
N ARG A 154 2.39 2.08 -1.71
CA ARG A 154 3.68 1.51 -1.33
C ARG A 154 4.45 2.52 -0.50
N ILE A 155 4.66 2.23 0.78
CA ILE A 155 5.31 3.12 1.74
C ILE A 155 6.77 2.70 1.93
N ARG A 156 7.68 3.68 1.86
CA ARG A 156 9.12 3.50 2.10
C ARG A 156 9.43 3.79 3.56
N ILE A 157 9.52 2.73 4.37
CA ILE A 157 9.79 2.86 5.82
C ILE A 157 11.27 3.10 6.14
N ASP A 158 12.17 2.73 5.21
CA ASP A 158 13.61 3.02 5.26
C ASP A 158 14.18 2.93 3.83
N GLU A 159 15.46 3.25 3.63
CA GLU A 159 16.15 3.15 2.34
C GLU A 159 16.13 1.73 1.77
N GLY A 160 15.47 1.60 0.61
CA GLY A 160 15.22 0.33 -0.05
C GLY A 160 14.35 -0.63 0.75
N VAL A 161 13.58 -0.15 1.74
CA VAL A 161 12.65 -0.96 2.54
C VAL A 161 11.23 -0.48 2.28
N TYR A 162 10.48 -1.28 1.52
CA TYR A 162 9.14 -0.95 1.06
C TYR A 162 8.11 -1.95 1.56
N VAL A 163 6.94 -1.43 1.92
CA VAL A 163 5.79 -2.21 2.39
C VAL A 163 4.55 -1.76 1.63
N ASP A 164 3.76 -2.72 1.19
CA ASP A 164 2.49 -2.49 0.49
C ASP A 164 1.36 -2.34 1.52
N PHE A 165 0.73 -1.16 1.56
CA PHE A 165 -0.34 -0.82 2.49
C PHE A 165 -1.70 -0.75 1.80
N TYR A 166 -2.71 -1.32 2.46
CA TYR A 166 -4.09 -1.32 1.99
C TYR A 166 -5.05 -0.71 3.03
N ASN A 167 -5.86 0.25 2.62
CA ASN A 167 -6.96 0.83 3.41
C ASN A 167 -8.28 0.33 2.83
N ALA A 168 -9.07 -0.45 3.55
CA ALA A 168 -10.30 -1.04 2.99
C ALA A 168 -11.53 -0.71 3.83
N HIS A 169 -12.66 -0.49 3.15
CA HIS A 169 -13.97 -0.39 3.79
C HIS A 169 -15.04 -1.16 2.98
N PRO A 170 -15.18 -2.49 3.20
CA PRO A 170 -16.18 -3.34 2.56
C PRO A 170 -17.63 -3.02 2.98
N ASN A 171 -18.59 -3.66 2.31
CA ASN A 171 -20.03 -3.45 2.55
C ASN A 171 -20.44 -3.71 4.02
N ALA A 172 -21.08 -2.72 4.63
CA ALA A 172 -21.64 -2.84 5.97
C ALA A 172 -22.91 -3.69 6.01
N GLY A 173 -23.39 -4.02 7.22
CA GLY A 173 -24.67 -4.71 7.43
C GLY A 173 -24.59 -6.24 7.46
N THR A 174 -25.73 -6.86 7.82
CA THR A 174 -25.86 -8.31 8.05
C THR A 174 -27.04 -8.94 7.34
N ALA A 175 -27.76 -8.22 6.48
CA ALA A 175 -28.74 -8.87 5.61
C ALA A 175 -28.03 -9.75 4.58
N THR A 176 -28.70 -10.79 4.07
CA THR A 176 -28.09 -11.75 3.13
C THR A 176 -27.38 -11.09 1.95
N ALA A 177 -27.95 -10.00 1.41
CA ALA A 177 -27.36 -9.24 0.31
C ALA A 177 -26.10 -8.44 0.74
N ASP A 178 -26.08 -7.89 1.95
CA ASP A 178 -24.91 -7.21 2.53
C ASP A 178 -23.74 -8.18 2.67
N LEU A 179 -24.01 -9.35 3.25
CA LEU A 179 -23.03 -10.42 3.44
C LEU A 179 -22.46 -10.89 2.09
N ALA A 180 -23.30 -11.01 1.06
CA ALA A 180 -22.88 -11.39 -0.28
C ALA A 180 -21.99 -10.34 -0.95
N ALA A 181 -22.36 -9.05 -0.86
CA ALA A 181 -21.54 -7.95 -1.35
C ALA A 181 -20.19 -7.91 -0.63
N ARG A 182 -20.18 -7.99 0.71
CA ARG A 182 -18.95 -7.99 1.50
C ARG A 182 -18.03 -9.14 1.15
N ARG A 183 -18.56 -10.36 0.97
CA ARG A 183 -17.73 -11.49 0.53
C ARG A 183 -17.04 -11.21 -0.81
N ALA A 184 -17.76 -10.65 -1.77
CA ALA A 184 -17.19 -10.26 -3.05
C ALA A 184 -16.11 -9.17 -2.91
N ASN A 185 -16.28 -8.22 -1.99
CA ASN A 185 -15.27 -7.19 -1.70
C ASN A 185 -13.97 -7.79 -1.15
N ILE A 186 -14.08 -8.70 -0.16
CA ILE A 186 -12.91 -9.39 0.40
C ILE A 186 -12.18 -10.20 -0.67
N SER A 187 -12.92 -10.93 -1.52
CA SER A 187 -12.30 -11.67 -2.62
C SER A 187 -11.64 -10.75 -3.66
N GLN A 188 -12.24 -9.59 -3.95
CA GLN A 188 -11.64 -8.58 -4.84
C GLN A 188 -10.32 -8.03 -4.26
N LEU A 189 -10.28 -7.71 -2.96
CA LEU A 189 -9.06 -7.27 -2.27
C LEU A 189 -7.98 -8.36 -2.27
N SER A 190 -8.36 -9.59 -1.95
CA SER A 190 -7.50 -10.78 -1.98
C SER A 190 -6.85 -10.99 -3.35
N GLN A 191 -7.63 -10.88 -4.43
CA GLN A 191 -7.11 -10.97 -5.80
C GLN A 191 -6.16 -9.82 -6.15
N PHE A 192 -6.50 -8.59 -5.73
CA PHE A 192 -5.63 -7.45 -5.97
C PHE A 192 -4.27 -7.59 -5.28
N ILE A 193 -4.25 -8.02 -4.00
CA ILE A 193 -3.00 -8.28 -3.25
C ILE A 193 -2.16 -9.35 -3.96
N THR A 194 -2.80 -10.43 -4.41
CA THR A 194 -2.12 -11.52 -5.14
C THR A 194 -1.43 -11.01 -6.40
N GLN A 195 -2.09 -10.12 -7.14
CA GLN A 195 -1.58 -9.59 -8.41
C GLN A 195 -0.51 -8.52 -8.23
N ASN A 196 -0.62 -7.67 -7.20
CA ASN A 196 0.17 -6.43 -7.10
C ASN A 196 1.25 -6.44 -6.02
N SER A 197 1.21 -7.41 -5.08
CA SER A 197 2.14 -7.46 -3.94
C SER A 197 2.95 -8.75 -3.89
N SER A 198 3.08 -9.48 -5.00
CA SER A 198 3.95 -10.66 -5.04
C SER A 198 5.39 -10.28 -4.65
N GLY A 199 5.98 -11.01 -3.70
CA GLY A 199 7.33 -10.74 -3.19
C GLY A 199 7.47 -9.58 -2.21
N ASN A 200 6.44 -8.77 -1.98
CA ASN A 200 6.48 -7.65 -1.03
C ASN A 200 5.93 -8.01 0.34
N ALA A 201 6.38 -7.27 1.36
CA ALA A 201 5.74 -7.27 2.66
C ALA A 201 4.44 -6.46 2.56
N VAL A 202 3.40 -6.88 3.26
CA VAL A 202 2.04 -6.31 3.12
C VAL A 202 1.46 -5.98 4.48
N ILE A 203 0.77 -4.86 4.60
CA ILE A 203 -0.09 -4.52 5.73
C ILE A 203 -1.48 -4.12 5.19
N VAL A 204 -2.53 -4.73 5.70
CA VAL A 204 -3.93 -4.43 5.32
C VAL A 204 -4.67 -3.96 6.56
N MET A 205 -5.28 -2.78 6.50
CA MET A 205 -5.96 -2.15 7.62
C MET A 205 -7.29 -1.57 7.20
N GLY A 206 -8.27 -1.57 8.09
CA GLY A 206 -9.55 -0.92 7.84
C GLY A 206 -10.71 -1.53 8.63
N ASP A 207 -11.85 -0.84 8.59
CA ASP A 207 -13.14 -1.43 8.90
C ASP A 207 -13.50 -2.48 7.84
N MET A 208 -13.18 -3.75 8.13
CA MET A 208 -13.46 -4.86 7.21
C MET A 208 -14.93 -5.26 7.19
N ASN A 209 -15.74 -4.70 8.10
CA ASN A 209 -17.11 -5.14 8.37
C ASN A 209 -17.22 -6.67 8.61
N CYS A 210 -16.12 -7.34 8.96
CA CYS A 210 -15.97 -8.80 9.02
C CYS A 210 -15.67 -9.31 10.44
N ARG A 211 -16.13 -10.52 10.76
CA ARG A 211 -15.81 -11.27 11.98
C ARG A 211 -15.46 -12.71 11.63
N TYR A 212 -14.46 -13.30 12.27
CA TYR A 212 -14.14 -14.73 12.22
C TYR A 212 -15.29 -15.59 12.70
N THR A 213 -16.00 -15.16 13.75
CA THR A 213 -17.11 -15.93 14.34
C THR A 213 -18.35 -15.96 13.46
N ARG A 214 -18.57 -14.96 12.60
CA ARG A 214 -19.72 -14.91 11.69
C ARG A 214 -19.54 -15.89 10.54
N ALA A 215 -20.46 -16.84 10.40
CA ALA A 215 -20.34 -17.96 9.48
C ALA A 215 -20.31 -17.53 8.00
N GLU A 216 -20.94 -16.41 7.70
CA GLU A 216 -21.13 -15.91 6.34
C GLU A 216 -20.00 -14.98 5.86
N ASP A 217 -19.03 -14.66 6.71
CA ASP A 217 -17.84 -13.88 6.32
C ASP A 217 -16.72 -14.78 5.79
N ASN A 218 -16.01 -14.30 4.77
CA ASN A 218 -14.87 -14.97 4.15
C ASN A 218 -13.52 -14.30 4.48
N ILE A 219 -13.40 -13.56 5.58
CA ILE A 219 -12.15 -12.83 5.93
C ILE A 219 -10.90 -13.74 6.00
N ARG A 220 -11.09 -15.03 6.28
CA ARG A 220 -10.04 -16.06 6.24
C ARG A 220 -9.37 -16.20 4.87
N GLU A 221 -10.01 -15.75 3.80
CA GLU A 221 -9.43 -15.73 2.46
C GLU A 221 -8.13 -14.91 2.42
N LEU A 222 -8.05 -13.80 3.17
CA LEU A 222 -6.82 -13.01 3.27
C LEU A 222 -5.68 -13.78 3.93
N ILE A 223 -5.99 -14.71 4.85
CA ILE A 223 -4.99 -15.60 5.45
C ILE A 223 -4.57 -16.66 4.43
N THR A 224 -5.55 -17.39 3.87
CA THR A 224 -5.25 -18.58 3.05
C THR A 224 -4.64 -18.24 1.70
N ASN A 225 -5.11 -17.18 1.04
CA ASN A 225 -4.72 -16.87 -0.33
C ASN A 225 -3.57 -15.87 -0.38
N ASN A 226 -3.50 -14.94 0.57
CA ASN A 226 -2.46 -13.92 0.57
C ASN A 226 -1.35 -14.19 1.58
N GLY A 227 -1.54 -15.13 2.51
CA GLY A 227 -0.58 -15.43 3.57
C GLY A 227 -0.55 -14.37 4.68
N LEU A 228 -1.64 -13.61 4.86
CA LEU A 228 -1.70 -12.60 5.91
C LEU A 228 -1.93 -13.24 7.29
N THR A 229 -1.46 -12.55 8.32
CA THR A 229 -1.72 -12.85 9.74
C THR A 229 -2.44 -11.65 10.36
N ASP A 230 -3.52 -11.90 11.11
CA ASP A 230 -4.22 -10.86 11.88
C ASP A 230 -3.49 -10.60 13.20
N THR A 231 -3.24 -9.33 13.49
CA THR A 231 -2.57 -8.88 14.72
C THR A 231 -3.35 -9.22 15.99
N TRP A 232 -4.70 -9.17 15.95
CA TRP A 232 -5.54 -9.59 17.08
C TRP A 232 -5.36 -11.08 17.38
N ILE A 233 -5.37 -11.90 16.32
CA ILE A 233 -5.14 -13.34 16.43
C ILE A 233 -3.75 -13.62 16.99
N GLN A 234 -2.72 -12.95 16.45
CA GLN A 234 -1.34 -13.19 16.85
C GLN A 234 -1.05 -12.71 18.28
N VAL A 235 -1.38 -11.46 18.59
CA VAL A 235 -0.97 -10.79 19.84
C VAL A 235 -1.91 -11.11 20.99
N VAL A 236 -3.22 -11.04 20.77
CA VAL A 236 -4.21 -11.21 21.85
C VAL A 236 -4.60 -12.67 22.04
N ARG A 237 -4.77 -13.40 20.94
CA ARG A 237 -5.25 -14.79 20.98
C ARG A 237 -4.15 -15.85 20.88
N ASN A 238 -2.89 -15.44 20.79
CA ASN A 238 -1.75 -16.37 20.69
C ASN A 238 -1.91 -17.40 19.56
N GLY A 239 -2.37 -16.95 18.40
CA GLY A 239 -2.60 -17.78 17.21
C GLY A 239 -3.94 -18.52 17.15
N ASP A 240 -4.78 -18.44 18.20
CA ASP A 240 -6.08 -19.11 18.22
C ASP A 240 -7.12 -18.36 17.37
N ILE A 241 -7.35 -18.84 16.15
CA ILE A 241 -8.37 -18.31 15.24
C ILE A 241 -9.75 -18.84 15.68
N PRO A 242 -10.72 -17.97 16.04
CA PRO A 242 -12.06 -18.41 16.43
C PRO A 242 -12.69 -19.30 15.36
N ALA A 243 -13.48 -20.31 15.78
CA ALA A 243 -14.17 -21.17 14.83
C ALA A 243 -15.28 -20.41 14.09
N MET A 244 -15.42 -20.65 12.79
CA MET A 244 -16.50 -20.09 11.98
C MET A 244 -17.86 -20.59 12.49
N GLY A 245 -18.80 -19.67 12.75
CA GLY A 245 -20.11 -19.99 13.30
C GLY A 245 -20.15 -20.22 14.82
N SER A 246 -19.02 -20.03 15.52
CA SER A 246 -19.02 -20.05 16.99
C SER A 246 -19.71 -18.81 17.57
N PRO A 247 -20.11 -18.83 18.85
CA PRO A 247 -20.72 -17.67 19.50
C PRO A 247 -19.88 -16.40 19.31
N ALA A 248 -20.55 -15.30 19.00
CA ALA A 248 -19.89 -14.03 18.71
C ALA A 248 -19.11 -13.54 19.94
N LEU A 249 -17.83 -13.18 19.74
CA LEU A 249 -16.95 -12.68 20.80
C LEU A 249 -17.07 -11.16 20.94
N VAL A 250 -18.29 -10.63 21.02
CA VAL A 250 -18.55 -9.18 20.97
C VAL A 250 -18.61 -8.56 22.37
N CYS A 251 -18.37 -7.26 22.43
CA CYS A 251 -18.62 -6.44 23.61
C CYS A 251 -19.66 -5.37 23.28
N GLU A 252 -20.32 -4.87 24.31
CA GLU A 252 -21.27 -3.76 24.17
C GLU A 252 -20.51 -2.45 24.02
N PHE A 253 -20.72 -1.75 22.92
CA PHE A 253 -20.20 -0.39 22.75
C PHE A 253 -20.87 0.55 23.77
N PRO A 254 -20.14 1.47 24.44
CA PRO A 254 -18.72 1.81 24.22
C PRO A 254 -17.72 1.03 25.09
N ASN A 255 -18.13 -0.03 25.79
CA ASN A 255 -17.27 -0.79 26.72
C ASN A 255 -16.48 -1.88 25.99
N MET A 256 -15.48 -1.47 25.22
CA MET A 256 -14.67 -2.38 24.42
C MET A 256 -13.42 -2.85 25.19
N THR A 257 -12.90 -4.02 24.83
CA THR A 257 -11.65 -4.55 25.39
C THR A 257 -10.91 -5.30 24.30
N ASN A 258 -9.60 -5.51 24.46
CA ASN A 258 -8.82 -6.30 23.51
C ASN A 258 -9.34 -7.74 23.32
N ALA A 259 -10.11 -8.29 24.27
CA ALA A 259 -10.69 -9.62 24.14
C ALA A 259 -11.85 -9.70 23.11
N CYS A 260 -12.42 -8.56 22.73
CA CYS A 260 -13.57 -8.49 21.84
C CYS A 260 -13.16 -8.63 20.37
N GLU A 261 -13.98 -9.32 19.59
CA GLU A 261 -13.90 -9.35 18.14
C GLU A 261 -14.64 -8.15 17.52
N VAL A 262 -13.86 -7.18 17.05
CA VAL A 262 -14.35 -6.03 16.26
C VAL A 262 -14.33 -6.32 14.76
N VAL A 263 -14.91 -5.40 13.98
CA VAL A 263 -14.92 -5.47 12.52
C VAL A 263 -13.71 -4.81 11.87
N ASP A 264 -13.09 -3.86 12.57
CA ASP A 264 -11.80 -3.27 12.23
C ASP A 264 -10.69 -4.30 12.39
N LYS A 265 -9.77 -4.35 11.42
CA LYS A 265 -8.68 -5.34 11.39
C LYS A 265 -7.37 -4.72 10.96
N ILE A 266 -6.28 -5.25 11.49
CA ILE A 266 -4.92 -5.02 11.00
C ILE A 266 -4.31 -6.39 10.72
N PHE A 267 -4.04 -6.64 9.44
CA PHE A 267 -3.34 -7.81 8.94
C PHE A 267 -1.93 -7.42 8.48
N TYR A 268 -0.99 -8.36 8.59
CA TYR A 268 0.35 -8.20 8.06
C TYR A 268 0.87 -9.47 7.39
N ARG A 269 1.87 -9.32 6.54
CA ARG A 269 2.63 -10.41 5.93
C ARG A 269 4.06 -9.97 5.69
N ASP A 270 4.98 -10.84 6.08
CA ASP A 270 6.41 -10.69 5.83
C ASP A 270 6.74 -10.77 4.33
N SER A 271 8.01 -10.54 4.00
CA SER A 271 8.56 -10.91 2.70
C SER A 271 9.79 -11.79 2.87
N LYS A 272 10.47 -12.15 1.77
CA LYS A 272 11.80 -12.76 1.86
C LYS A 272 12.88 -11.78 2.31
N PHE A 273 12.55 -10.49 2.40
CA PHE A 273 13.48 -9.43 2.76
C PHE A 273 13.15 -8.77 4.11
N ILE A 274 11.88 -8.74 4.53
CA ILE A 274 11.41 -8.09 5.77
C ILE A 274 10.70 -9.12 6.64
N ASP A 275 11.05 -9.19 7.92
CA ASP A 275 10.26 -9.83 8.98
C ASP A 275 9.56 -8.76 9.81
N PHE A 276 8.28 -8.97 10.10
CA PHE A 276 7.52 -8.20 11.07
C PHE A 276 7.30 -8.98 12.36
N THR A 277 7.30 -8.25 13.47
CA THR A 277 6.84 -8.72 14.76
C THR A 277 5.87 -7.68 15.32
N PRO A 278 4.56 -7.96 15.37
CA PRO A 278 3.63 -7.09 16.08
C PRO A 278 3.96 -7.17 17.58
N THR A 279 4.28 -6.03 18.19
CA THR A 279 4.70 -5.95 19.60
C THR A 279 3.63 -5.38 20.51
N TYR A 280 2.57 -4.82 19.94
CA TYR A 280 1.49 -4.21 20.67
C TYR A 280 0.18 -4.32 19.89
N TYR A 281 -0.93 -4.44 20.61
CA TYR A 281 -2.28 -4.39 20.07
C TYR A 281 -3.14 -3.64 21.08
N GLN A 282 -3.89 -2.64 20.61
CA GLN A 282 -4.88 -1.96 21.44
C GLN A 282 -6.10 -1.60 20.62
N LEU A 283 -7.24 -2.03 21.14
CA LEU A 283 -8.56 -1.54 20.83
C LEU A 283 -9.00 -0.64 21.98
N ASP A 284 -9.76 0.42 21.71
CA ASP A 284 -10.27 1.34 22.74
C ASP A 284 -9.12 2.04 23.46
N ASP A 285 -8.42 2.89 22.71
CA ASP A 285 -7.38 3.75 23.25
C ASP A 285 -8.05 4.91 24.02
N PRO A 286 -7.78 5.09 25.33
CA PRO A 286 -8.36 6.18 26.11
C PRO A 286 -7.98 7.55 25.58
N ASP A 287 -6.97 7.65 24.71
CA ASP A 287 -6.63 8.88 24.00
C ASP A 287 -7.58 9.17 22.83
N PHE A 288 -8.70 8.45 22.64
CA PHE A 288 -9.69 8.70 21.58
C PHE A 288 -11.13 8.86 22.10
N VAL A 289 -11.25 9.57 23.22
CA VAL A 289 -12.52 9.99 23.82
C VAL A 289 -12.58 11.50 24.03
N THR A 290 -13.80 12.03 24.09
CA THR A 290 -14.11 13.40 24.54
C THR A 290 -13.79 13.60 26.02
N ASP A 291 -13.83 14.84 26.50
CA ASP A 291 -13.60 15.18 27.91
C ASP A 291 -14.62 14.52 28.88
N ASP A 292 -15.84 14.21 28.40
CA ASP A 292 -16.85 13.43 29.12
C ASP A 292 -16.77 11.91 28.86
N ASN A 293 -15.61 11.46 28.37
CA ASN A 293 -15.25 10.07 28.17
C ASN A 293 -16.19 9.32 27.21
N GLN A 294 -16.69 10.01 26.19
CA GLN A 294 -17.44 9.42 25.08
C GLN A 294 -16.51 9.16 23.88
N PRO A 295 -16.69 8.06 23.15
CA PRO A 295 -15.89 7.81 21.94
C PRO A 295 -16.05 8.92 20.90
N LEU A 296 -14.97 9.25 20.19
CA LEU A 296 -15.01 10.26 19.15
C LEU A 296 -15.74 9.77 17.88
N SER A 297 -15.86 8.46 17.68
CA SER A 297 -16.56 7.81 16.57
C SER A 297 -17.45 6.69 17.10
N ASP A 298 -18.34 6.15 16.27
CA ASP A 298 -19.08 4.91 16.56
C ASP A 298 -18.20 3.65 16.43
N HIS A 299 -16.96 3.81 15.98
CA HIS A 299 -15.88 2.86 16.10
C HIS A 299 -14.83 3.35 17.12
N TYR A 300 -14.03 2.44 17.65
CA TYR A 300 -12.77 2.80 18.31
C TYR A 300 -11.62 2.67 17.31
N PRO A 301 -10.56 3.47 17.44
CA PRO A 301 -9.34 3.22 16.66
C PRO A 301 -8.77 1.87 17.06
N LEU A 302 -8.21 1.18 16.07
CA LEU A 302 -7.45 -0.04 16.26
C LEU A 302 -6.00 0.24 15.91
N LEU A 303 -5.08 -0.04 16.85
CA LEU A 303 -3.67 0.27 16.69
C LEU A 303 -2.77 -0.95 16.92
N THR A 304 -1.62 -0.95 16.25
CA THR A 304 -0.56 -1.95 16.41
C THR A 304 0.81 -1.29 16.30
N ASN A 305 1.76 -1.72 17.12
CA ASN A 305 3.18 -1.42 16.91
C ASN A 305 3.84 -2.60 16.23
N PHE A 306 4.63 -2.34 15.20
CA PHE A 306 5.47 -3.32 14.54
C PHE A 306 6.93 -3.03 14.86
N SER A 307 7.66 -4.07 15.27
CA SER A 307 9.10 -4.15 15.04
C SER A 307 9.35 -4.84 13.71
N TRP A 308 10.35 -4.39 12.96
CA TRP A 308 10.77 -5.01 11.72
C TRP A 308 12.28 -5.25 11.70
N SER A 309 12.68 -6.30 10.98
CA SER A 309 14.09 -6.62 10.73
C SER A 309 14.29 -7.11 9.31
N LEU A 310 15.46 -6.82 8.73
CA LEU A 310 15.82 -7.32 7.41
C LEU A 310 16.38 -8.74 7.49
N LYS A 311 15.88 -9.62 6.63
CA LYS A 311 16.43 -10.97 6.46
C LYS A 311 17.80 -10.90 5.80
N SER A 312 18.73 -11.70 6.31
CA SER A 312 20.03 -11.88 5.67
C SER A 312 19.89 -12.48 4.26
N GLY A 313 20.74 -12.03 3.33
CA GLY A 313 20.86 -12.62 1.99
C GLY A 313 20.16 -11.85 0.87
N PHE A 314 19.33 -10.86 1.19
CA PHE A 314 18.80 -9.91 0.23
C PHE A 314 19.03 -8.46 0.68
N LEU A 315 19.31 -7.58 -0.28
CA LEU A 315 19.16 -6.14 -0.13
C LEU A 315 18.39 -5.60 -1.35
N GLN A 316 17.85 -4.38 -1.22
CA GLN A 316 17.17 -3.67 -2.30
C GLN A 316 17.67 -2.22 -2.38
N SER A 317 17.71 -1.62 -3.57
CA SER A 317 17.92 -0.17 -3.70
C SER A 317 16.63 0.58 -3.42
N ASP A 318 16.68 1.91 -3.40
CA ASP A 318 15.48 2.72 -3.62
C ASP A 318 14.91 2.50 -5.03
N LEU A 319 13.62 2.78 -5.18
CA LEU A 319 12.93 2.84 -6.47
C LEU A 319 13.20 4.19 -7.15
N PHE A 320 13.41 4.16 -8.46
CA PHE A 320 13.57 5.34 -9.31
C PHE A 320 12.59 5.29 -10.47
N GLY A 321 11.93 6.40 -10.83
CA GLY A 321 10.93 6.47 -11.90
C GLY A 321 9.50 6.78 -11.42
N GLY A 322 8.51 6.57 -12.28
CA GLY A 322 7.12 7.03 -12.09
C GLY A 322 6.15 5.94 -11.59
N PRO A 323 5.08 6.30 -10.85
CA PRO A 323 4.13 5.35 -10.27
C PRO A 323 3.09 4.86 -11.29
N HIS A 324 3.56 4.42 -12.45
CA HIS A 324 2.72 3.95 -13.56
C HIS A 324 3.03 2.48 -13.85
N GLY A 325 2.28 1.86 -14.76
CA GLY A 325 2.43 0.45 -15.06
C GLY A 325 1.94 -0.48 -13.94
N THR A 326 2.19 -1.77 -14.10
CA THR A 326 1.85 -2.81 -13.13
C THR A 326 3.07 -3.11 -12.25
N PRO A 327 2.90 -3.22 -10.92
CA PRO A 327 4.00 -3.60 -10.02
C PRO A 327 4.56 -4.99 -10.32
N PHE A 328 5.87 -5.16 -10.15
CA PHE A 328 6.55 -6.44 -10.16
C PHE A 328 7.67 -6.49 -9.11
N ASN A 329 8.02 -7.69 -8.66
CA ASN A 329 9.16 -7.90 -7.78
C ASN A 329 9.74 -9.31 -7.97
N ASP A 330 10.97 -9.39 -8.47
CA ASP A 330 11.68 -10.65 -8.70
C ASP A 330 11.96 -11.43 -7.41
N LEU A 331 11.92 -10.78 -6.25
CA LEU A 331 12.15 -11.42 -4.96
C LEU A 331 11.20 -12.61 -4.73
N ALA A 332 10.00 -12.59 -5.33
CA ALA A 332 9.07 -13.71 -5.31
C ALA A 332 9.71 -15.02 -5.84
N GLN A 333 10.57 -14.93 -6.86
CA GLN A 333 11.20 -16.07 -7.53
C GLN A 333 12.66 -16.29 -7.13
N LEU A 334 13.32 -15.28 -6.57
CA LEU A 334 14.72 -15.38 -6.14
C LEU A 334 14.89 -16.19 -4.83
N ALA A 335 16.05 -16.83 -4.72
CA ALA A 335 16.61 -17.41 -3.51
C ALA A 335 17.94 -16.71 -3.18
N THR A 336 18.42 -16.83 -1.94
CA THR A 336 19.66 -16.16 -1.49
C THR A 336 20.91 -16.63 -2.25
N ASN A 337 20.85 -17.81 -2.85
CA ASN A 337 21.88 -18.39 -3.72
C ASN A 337 21.58 -18.23 -5.22
N SER A 338 20.58 -17.44 -5.62
CA SER A 338 20.34 -17.14 -7.03
C SER A 338 21.51 -16.38 -7.63
N ILE A 339 21.94 -16.81 -8.81
CA ILE A 339 23.08 -16.22 -9.55
C ILE A 339 22.60 -15.87 -10.95
N ALA A 340 22.78 -14.60 -11.34
CA ALA A 340 22.54 -14.16 -12.71
C ALA A 340 23.62 -14.75 -13.64
N SER A 341 23.20 -15.29 -14.78
CA SER A 341 24.07 -15.73 -15.88
C SER A 341 24.06 -14.74 -17.04
N LYS A 342 22.97 -13.99 -17.21
CA LYS A 342 22.81 -13.00 -18.28
C LYS A 342 21.83 -11.91 -17.88
N PHE A 343 22.12 -10.67 -18.28
CA PHE A 343 21.18 -9.55 -18.24
C PHE A 343 20.65 -9.24 -19.64
N ILE A 344 19.36 -8.90 -19.72
CA ILE A 344 18.63 -8.62 -20.96
C ILE A 344 18.04 -7.22 -20.83
N LEU A 345 18.30 -6.37 -21.82
CA LEU A 345 17.71 -5.03 -21.90
C LEU A 345 17.06 -4.86 -23.27
N ARG A 346 15.85 -4.30 -23.30
CA ARG A 346 15.22 -3.85 -24.55
C ARG A 346 14.97 -2.36 -24.46
N GLY A 347 15.30 -1.63 -25.51
CA GLY A 347 15.05 -0.19 -25.54
C GLY A 347 15.29 0.45 -26.89
N ALA A 348 14.77 1.65 -27.05
CA ALA A 348 15.09 2.58 -28.12
C ALA A 348 15.27 3.99 -27.53
N SER A 349 14.25 4.84 -27.60
CA SER A 349 14.26 6.15 -26.92
C SER A 349 14.03 6.04 -25.41
N ARG A 350 13.44 4.94 -24.96
CA ARG A 350 13.18 4.58 -23.55
C ARG A 350 13.54 3.11 -23.32
N VAL A 351 13.52 2.70 -22.05
CA VAL A 351 13.69 1.29 -21.68
C VAL A 351 12.35 0.59 -21.81
N ASP A 352 12.25 -0.30 -22.78
CA ASP A 352 11.05 -1.10 -23.03
C ASP A 352 10.98 -2.29 -22.07
N GLN A 353 12.12 -2.93 -21.76
CA GLN A 353 12.19 -4.12 -20.91
C GLN A 353 13.52 -4.24 -20.15
N VAL A 354 13.45 -4.80 -18.95
CA VAL A 354 14.60 -5.32 -18.20
C VAL A 354 14.39 -6.80 -17.88
N GLY A 355 15.47 -7.57 -17.88
CA GLY A 355 15.40 -8.96 -17.48
C GLY A 355 16.72 -9.56 -17.03
N VAL A 356 16.61 -10.66 -16.29
CA VAL A 356 17.71 -11.46 -15.77
C VAL A 356 17.43 -12.93 -16.07
N GLN A 357 18.40 -13.61 -16.66
CA GLN A 357 18.43 -15.06 -16.73
C GLN A 357 19.35 -15.57 -15.61
N LEU A 358 18.86 -16.50 -14.80
CA LEU A 358 19.62 -17.15 -13.74
C LEU A 358 20.43 -18.34 -14.29
N ILE A 359 21.45 -18.80 -13.55
CA ILE A 359 22.17 -20.05 -13.87
C ILE A 359 21.23 -21.26 -13.89
N SER A 360 20.16 -21.25 -13.09
CA SER A 360 19.12 -22.28 -13.08
C SER A 360 18.32 -22.36 -14.39
N GLY A 361 18.44 -21.37 -15.27
CA GLY A 361 17.66 -21.24 -16.49
C GLY A 361 16.37 -20.42 -16.33
N ALA A 362 15.98 -20.05 -15.10
CA ALA A 362 14.83 -19.16 -14.87
C ALA A 362 15.07 -17.79 -15.53
N ILE A 363 14.02 -17.24 -16.14
CA ILE A 363 14.04 -15.91 -16.77
C ILE A 363 13.04 -15.02 -16.03
N LEU A 364 13.56 -13.91 -15.53
CA LEU A 364 12.83 -12.85 -14.87
C LEU A 364 12.80 -11.67 -15.84
N SER A 365 11.64 -11.25 -16.33
CA SER A 365 11.55 -10.20 -17.36
C SER A 365 10.30 -9.35 -17.19
N HIS A 366 10.48 -8.03 -17.30
CA HIS A 366 9.46 -7.02 -17.03
C HIS A 366 9.52 -5.90 -18.05
N GLY A 367 8.36 -5.50 -18.58
CA GLY A 367 8.23 -4.54 -19.67
C GLY A 367 7.79 -5.18 -21.00
N GLY A 368 7.64 -4.36 -22.03
CA GLY A 368 7.09 -4.75 -23.32
C GLY A 368 8.11 -5.36 -24.28
N THR A 369 7.65 -5.65 -25.50
CA THR A 369 8.46 -6.24 -26.57
C THR A 369 9.05 -5.19 -27.53
N GLY A 370 8.84 -3.91 -27.25
CA GLY A 370 9.38 -2.80 -28.02
C GLY A 370 10.92 -2.75 -28.03
N GLY A 371 11.44 -1.75 -28.73
CA GLY A 371 12.87 -1.48 -28.82
C GLY A 371 13.69 -2.60 -29.46
N THR A 372 15.02 -2.47 -29.34
CA THR A 372 15.98 -3.51 -29.73
C THR A 372 16.54 -4.19 -28.50
N GLU A 373 16.59 -5.52 -28.53
CA GLU A 373 17.20 -6.32 -27.47
C GLU A 373 18.72 -6.24 -27.51
N LYS A 374 19.31 -6.12 -26.33
CA LYS A 374 20.72 -6.30 -26.08
C LYS A 374 20.89 -7.23 -24.88
N THR A 375 21.93 -8.04 -24.91
CA THR A 375 22.21 -8.98 -23.82
C THR A 375 23.66 -8.87 -23.35
N LEU A 376 23.87 -9.13 -22.06
CA LEU A 376 25.18 -9.24 -21.42
C LEU A 376 25.25 -10.60 -20.73
N THR A 377 25.86 -11.58 -21.39
CA THR A 377 26.19 -12.87 -20.78
C THR A 377 27.43 -12.72 -19.90
N LEU A 378 27.32 -13.07 -18.63
CA LEU A 378 28.38 -12.90 -17.64
C LEU A 378 29.45 -13.99 -17.78
N ASN A 379 30.72 -13.59 -17.66
CA ASN A 379 31.85 -14.49 -17.59
C ASN A 379 31.93 -15.15 -16.20
N ALA A 380 32.80 -16.15 -16.06
CA ALA A 380 33.10 -16.72 -14.74
C ALA A 380 33.61 -15.63 -13.78
N GLY A 381 33.02 -15.57 -12.58
CA GLY A 381 33.35 -14.56 -11.54
C GLY A 381 32.92 -13.13 -11.87
N GLU A 382 32.15 -12.93 -12.94
CA GLU A 382 31.63 -11.62 -13.30
C GLU A 382 30.22 -11.41 -12.75
N TYR A 383 29.96 -10.21 -12.27
CA TYR A 383 28.66 -9.78 -11.80
C TYR A 383 28.44 -8.29 -12.09
N VAL A 384 27.17 -7.91 -12.23
CA VAL A 384 26.78 -6.49 -12.32
C VAL A 384 26.91 -5.87 -10.93
N GLN A 385 27.73 -4.82 -10.83
CA GLN A 385 28.02 -4.11 -9.58
C GLN A 385 27.42 -2.71 -9.54
N ALA A 386 27.06 -2.13 -10.69
CA ALA A 386 26.47 -0.80 -10.73
C ALA A 386 25.44 -0.68 -11.86
N VAL A 387 24.39 0.10 -11.60
CA VAL A 387 23.34 0.40 -12.57
C VAL A 387 23.10 1.90 -12.58
N LYS A 388 23.30 2.53 -13.74
CA LYS A 388 22.92 3.92 -14.00
C LYS A 388 21.56 3.94 -14.68
N MET A 389 20.66 4.80 -14.22
CA MET A 389 19.34 5.01 -14.83
C MET A 389 19.09 6.50 -15.05
N CYS A 390 18.35 6.82 -16.11
CA CYS A 390 17.82 8.17 -16.31
C CYS A 390 16.30 8.09 -16.51
N SER A 391 15.55 8.99 -15.88
CA SER A 391 14.09 9.07 -16.00
C SER A 391 13.66 10.34 -16.73
N GLY A 392 12.47 10.32 -17.29
CA GLY A 392 11.90 11.48 -17.98
C GLY A 392 10.40 11.30 -18.19
N GLN A 393 9.74 12.35 -18.67
CA GLN A 393 8.31 12.30 -18.95
C GLN A 393 8.02 11.99 -20.42
N LYS A 394 7.01 11.14 -20.62
CA LYS A 394 6.37 10.90 -21.92
C LYS A 394 4.86 10.85 -21.72
N ASP A 395 4.14 11.70 -22.45
CA ASP A 395 2.67 11.80 -22.40
C ASP A 395 2.16 12.05 -20.97
N GLY A 396 2.83 12.96 -20.24
CA GLY A 396 2.51 13.29 -18.86
C GLY A 396 2.80 12.16 -17.84
N ARG A 397 3.57 11.14 -18.22
CA ARG A 397 3.93 10.02 -17.35
C ARG A 397 5.44 9.85 -17.25
N THR A 398 5.95 9.72 -16.04
CA THR A 398 7.39 9.49 -15.78
C THR A 398 7.76 8.04 -16.07
N ARG A 399 8.83 7.81 -16.83
CA ARG A 399 9.32 6.48 -17.22
C ARG A 399 10.85 6.42 -17.17
N ILE A 400 11.40 5.21 -17.25
CA ILE A 400 12.84 5.01 -17.41
C ILE A 400 13.23 5.20 -18.87
N PHE A 401 13.99 6.26 -19.11
CA PHE A 401 14.47 6.62 -20.45
C PHE A 401 15.78 5.94 -20.80
N TYR A 402 16.64 5.67 -19.81
CA TYR A 402 17.94 5.04 -20.01
C TYR A 402 18.29 4.09 -18.88
N ILE A 403 19.00 3.02 -19.22
CA ILE A 403 19.65 2.13 -18.27
C ILE A 403 21.01 1.68 -18.80
N GLU A 404 22.01 1.65 -17.92
CA GLU A 404 23.31 1.05 -18.14
C GLU A 404 23.69 0.15 -16.96
N LEU A 405 24.07 -1.09 -17.25
CA LEU A 405 24.62 -2.04 -16.27
C LEU A 405 26.13 -2.11 -16.45
N ARG A 406 26.90 -2.03 -15.36
CA ARG A 406 28.37 -2.18 -15.36
C ARG A 406 28.81 -3.31 -14.45
N THR A 407 29.77 -4.10 -14.92
CA THR A 407 30.28 -5.27 -14.20
C THR A 407 31.57 -4.97 -13.44
N ASN A 408 31.91 -5.84 -12.49
CA ASN A 408 33.18 -5.84 -11.79
C ASN A 408 34.41 -6.06 -12.69
N GLN A 409 34.21 -6.55 -13.92
CA GLN A 409 35.26 -6.75 -14.92
C GLN A 409 35.32 -5.61 -15.96
N GLY A 410 34.64 -4.49 -15.70
CA GLY A 410 34.68 -3.30 -16.55
C GLY A 410 33.87 -3.39 -17.84
N ARG A 411 33.04 -4.43 -18.02
CA ARG A 411 32.11 -4.52 -19.15
C ARG A 411 30.82 -3.79 -18.84
N SER A 412 30.14 -3.30 -19.86
CA SER A 412 28.82 -2.68 -19.71
C SER A 412 27.87 -3.02 -20.85
N ILE A 413 26.58 -2.83 -20.57
CA ILE A 413 25.50 -2.86 -21.56
C ILE A 413 24.55 -1.72 -21.25
N SER A 414 24.02 -1.06 -22.29
CA SER A 414 23.04 0.02 -22.11
C SER A 414 22.02 0.10 -23.24
N THR A 415 20.87 0.69 -22.93
CA THR A 415 19.81 1.01 -23.89
C THR A 415 19.05 2.26 -23.45
N GLY A 416 18.28 2.86 -24.37
CA GLY A 416 17.54 4.09 -24.10
C GLY A 416 18.32 5.37 -24.41
N ALA A 417 17.73 6.51 -24.07
CA ALA A 417 18.32 7.85 -24.24
C ALA A 417 18.52 8.54 -22.88
N GLN A 418 19.70 9.10 -22.63
CA GLN A 418 19.97 9.80 -21.38
C GLN A 418 19.12 11.07 -21.24
N THR A 419 18.76 11.39 -20.01
CA THR A 419 18.02 12.59 -19.60
C THR A 419 18.73 13.25 -18.41
N SER A 420 18.29 14.44 -18.00
CA SER A 420 18.88 15.17 -16.87
C SER A 420 18.68 14.46 -15.53
N ALA A 421 17.49 13.92 -15.27
CA ALA A 421 17.20 13.18 -14.04
C ALA A 421 17.89 11.82 -14.09
N THR A 422 19.01 11.69 -13.36
CA THR A 422 19.90 10.53 -13.40
C THR A 422 20.24 10.04 -12.01
N ILE A 423 20.27 8.72 -11.82
CA ILE A 423 20.76 8.07 -10.61
C ILE A 423 21.75 6.96 -10.96
N THR A 424 22.70 6.69 -10.07
CA THR A 424 23.51 5.47 -10.13
C THR A 424 23.44 4.73 -8.80
N TYR A 425 22.99 3.48 -8.85
CA TYR A 425 23.07 2.55 -7.72
C TYR A 425 24.30 1.67 -7.86
N THR A 426 25.08 1.56 -6.78
CA THR A 426 26.21 0.64 -6.68
C THR A 426 25.89 -0.42 -5.64
N ALA A 427 26.08 -1.68 -6.00
CA ALA A 427 25.93 -2.79 -5.07
C ALA A 427 26.92 -2.63 -3.90
N PRO A 428 26.48 -2.83 -2.65
CA PRO A 428 27.40 -2.79 -1.50
C PRO A 428 28.55 -3.78 -1.65
N ALA A 429 29.66 -3.55 -0.95
CA ALA A 429 30.81 -4.46 -0.99
C ALA A 429 30.40 -5.89 -0.61
N GLY A 430 30.75 -6.87 -1.46
CA GLY A 430 30.36 -8.26 -1.29
C GLY A 430 28.98 -8.64 -1.84
N TRP A 431 28.27 -7.71 -2.50
CA TRP A 431 26.97 -7.93 -3.10
C TRP A 431 27.00 -7.73 -4.63
N ARG A 432 26.03 -8.37 -5.31
CA ARG A 432 25.79 -8.28 -6.75
C ARG A 432 24.32 -8.02 -7.06
N VAL A 433 24.06 -7.32 -8.16
CA VAL A 433 22.70 -7.23 -8.72
C VAL A 433 22.28 -8.60 -9.22
N THR A 434 21.10 -9.06 -8.82
CA THR A 434 20.55 -10.39 -9.17
C THR A 434 19.13 -10.34 -9.72
N GLY A 435 18.41 -9.24 -9.53
CA GLY A 435 17.08 -9.05 -10.07
C GLY A 435 16.60 -7.62 -9.92
N PHE A 436 15.34 -7.40 -10.29
CA PHE A 436 14.71 -6.09 -10.29
C PHE A 436 13.35 -6.11 -9.58
N PHE A 437 12.93 -4.94 -9.13
CA PHE A 437 11.56 -4.70 -8.67
C PHE A 437 11.14 -3.29 -9.08
N GLY A 438 9.85 -3.03 -9.21
CA GLY A 438 9.35 -1.74 -9.68
C GLY A 438 8.03 -1.87 -10.39
N ASN A 439 7.82 -1.08 -11.43
CA ASN A 439 6.61 -1.11 -12.22
C ASN A 439 6.91 -1.04 -13.72
N SER A 440 6.10 -1.73 -14.51
CA SER A 440 6.22 -1.73 -15.97
C SER A 440 4.88 -1.96 -16.68
N GLY A 441 4.78 -1.48 -17.91
CA GLY A 441 3.77 -1.87 -18.90
C GLY A 441 4.44 -2.23 -20.21
N ASP A 442 4.10 -1.52 -21.29
CA ASP A 442 4.83 -1.62 -22.56
C ASP A 442 6.28 -1.11 -22.45
N GLU A 443 6.54 -0.21 -21.50
CA GLU A 443 7.85 0.33 -21.15
C GLU A 443 8.07 0.20 -19.63
N VAL A 444 9.31 0.36 -19.15
CA VAL A 444 9.63 0.35 -17.72
C VAL A 444 9.36 1.73 -17.12
N ASP A 445 8.44 1.81 -16.16
CA ASP A 445 8.02 3.06 -15.56
C ASP A 445 8.85 3.40 -14.32
N LYS A 446 9.16 2.39 -13.49
CA LYS A 446 9.91 2.52 -12.24
C LYS A 446 10.76 1.29 -11.99
N LEU A 447 11.96 1.49 -11.45
CA LEU A 447 12.90 0.40 -11.23
C LEU A 447 13.76 0.59 -9.97
N GLY A 448 13.94 -0.50 -9.25
CA GLY A 448 14.90 -0.70 -8.19
C GLY A 448 15.62 -2.04 -8.39
N LEU A 449 16.73 -2.21 -7.69
CA LEU A 449 17.62 -3.36 -7.80
C LEU A 449 17.45 -4.30 -6.61
N ILE A 450 17.55 -5.60 -6.86
CA ILE A 450 17.68 -6.61 -5.82
C ILE A 450 19.10 -7.15 -5.83
N TYR A 451 19.70 -7.21 -4.64
CA TYR A 451 21.05 -7.69 -4.45
C TYR A 451 21.08 -9.03 -3.68
N THR A 452 22.01 -9.91 -4.05
CA THR A 452 22.42 -11.08 -3.25
C THR A 452 23.93 -11.04 -3.01
N LEU A 453 24.42 -11.85 -2.06
CA LEU A 453 25.85 -11.97 -1.78
C LEU A 453 26.59 -12.58 -2.98
N ASN A 454 27.83 -12.13 -3.21
CA ASN A 454 28.71 -12.59 -4.30
C ASN A 454 29.13 -14.06 -4.19
#